data_AF-A0A0G9H3G1-F1
#
_entry.id   AF-A0A0G9H3G1-F1
#
_cell.length_a   1.000
_cell.length_b   1.000
_cell.length_c   1.000
_cell.angle_alpha   90.00
_cell.angle_beta   90.00
_cell.angle_gamma   90.00
#
_symmetry.space_group_name_H-M   'P 1'
#
loop_
_entity.id
_entity.type
_entity.pdbx_description
1 polymer ?
#
loop_
_entity_poly.entity_id
_entity_poly.type
_entity_poly.pdbx_seq_one_letter_code
_entity_poly.pdbx_strand_id
1 'polypeptide(L)'
;MAIVAMCLLSTTGSQVHAAAGVRELPGTPEMRSAAGTDYALHTVPIGGLTVSLIDVHSGAGDWTRPDPAKLPALPSASSPSKDAVQWFYGGVAGWMAVPQGWRVQYATIGVDANAHYTFAAPEGASSGWVSYTVIPACEECLLQEAEGLLPGAGEQLGSRHDVPPILLGQTNPVMSWQSRPDDCTALFRYRTGGLTVHAAVLSSVPVAALATGKGALALAEAYVALPGAKSALADFMVNQFSQTFAACRSPDGWKD
;
A
#
# COMPACT_ATOMS: atom_id res chain seq x y z
N MET A 1 38.25 -46.49 -6.92
CA MET A 1 37.72 -46.90 -5.60
C MET A 1 37.44 -45.62 -4.82
N ALA A 2 36.17 -45.43 -4.43
CA ALA A 2 35.52 -44.50 -3.47
C ALA A 2 36.30 -43.30 -2.87
N ILE A 3 35.75 -42.13 -2.54
CA ILE A 3 34.44 -41.42 -2.54
C ILE A 3 34.82 -39.97 -2.18
N VAL A 4 34.09 -38.93 -2.63
CA VAL A 4 33.49 -37.85 -1.80
C VAL A 4 32.70 -36.92 -2.74
N ALA A 5 31.39 -36.89 -2.51
CA ALA A 5 30.48 -35.88 -3.03
C ALA A 5 30.62 -34.57 -2.24
N MET A 6 30.51 -33.42 -2.90
CA MET A 6 30.16 -32.17 -2.23
C MET A 6 29.10 -31.43 -3.03
N CYS A 7 27.91 -31.39 -2.44
CA CYS A 7 26.78 -30.56 -2.81
C CYS A 7 27.14 -29.08 -2.72
N LEU A 8 26.85 -28.32 -3.78
CA LEU A 8 26.64 -26.88 -3.67
C LEU A 8 25.12 -26.64 -3.64
N LEU A 9 24.60 -26.66 -2.42
CA LEU A 9 23.34 -26.02 -2.05
C LEU A 9 23.56 -24.51 -2.17
N SER A 10 22.99 -23.89 -3.20
CA SER A 10 22.83 -22.44 -3.24
C SER A 10 21.74 -22.08 -2.24
N THR A 11 22.19 -21.73 -1.04
CA THR A 11 21.42 -21.34 0.13
C THR A 11 20.59 -20.08 -0.17
N THR A 12 19.28 -20.23 0.01
CA THR A 12 18.38 -19.33 0.76
C THR A 12 18.90 -17.91 1.00
N GLY A 13 18.51 -16.97 0.12
CA GLY A 13 18.67 -15.54 0.35
C GLY A 13 17.74 -15.05 1.46
N SER A 14 18.30 -14.95 2.67
CA SER A 14 17.99 -14.04 3.77
C SER A 14 16.55 -13.52 3.90
N GLN A 15 15.70 -14.29 4.60
CA GLN A 15 14.68 -13.72 5.47
C GLN A 15 14.92 -14.23 6.88
N VAL A 16 15.96 -13.70 7.51
CA VAL A 16 16.30 -14.02 8.90
C VAL A 16 16.30 -12.71 9.68
N HIS A 17 15.25 -12.57 10.48
CA HIS A 17 15.08 -11.65 11.61
C HIS A 17 14.83 -10.18 11.25
N ALA A 18 13.53 -9.87 11.08
CA ALA A 18 12.98 -8.61 11.57
C ALA A 18 13.47 -8.43 13.01
N ALA A 19 14.35 -7.46 13.23
CA ALA A 19 14.63 -6.96 14.56
C ALA A 19 13.29 -6.46 15.11
N ALA A 20 12.74 -7.17 16.09
CA ALA A 20 11.42 -6.92 16.64
C ALA A 20 11.25 -5.41 16.96
N GLY A 21 10.36 -4.75 16.21
CA GLY A 21 10.01 -3.34 16.41
C GLY A 21 10.51 -2.35 15.34
N VAL A 22 11.25 -2.78 14.31
CA VAL A 22 11.66 -1.89 13.21
C VAL A 22 10.85 -2.18 11.94
N ARG A 23 10.05 -1.19 11.51
CA ARG A 23 9.36 -1.23 10.23
C ARG A 23 10.28 -0.70 9.13
N GLU A 24 10.63 -1.56 8.18
CA GLU A 24 11.39 -1.15 7.00
C GLU A 24 10.48 -0.52 5.94
N LEU A 25 10.97 0.51 5.26
CA LEU A 25 10.31 0.99 4.06
C LEU A 25 10.35 -0.07 2.97
N PRO A 26 9.32 -0.11 2.09
CA PRO A 26 9.46 -0.82 0.83
C PRO A 26 10.69 -0.28 0.09
N GLY A 27 11.63 -1.17 -0.20
CA GLY A 27 12.80 -0.85 -1.02
C GLY A 27 12.40 -0.56 -2.46
N THR A 28 13.39 -0.25 -3.31
CA THR A 28 13.16 -0.18 -4.75
C THR A 28 12.57 -1.52 -5.21
N PRO A 29 11.37 -1.53 -5.81
CA PRO A 29 10.72 -2.77 -6.18
C PRO A 29 11.51 -3.48 -7.28
N GLU A 30 11.70 -4.78 -7.09
CA GLU A 30 12.21 -5.66 -8.13
C GLU A 30 11.06 -6.04 -9.08
N MET A 31 11.37 -6.21 -10.36
CA MET A 31 10.40 -6.75 -11.32
C MET A 31 10.11 -8.20 -10.95
N ARG A 32 8.86 -8.49 -10.57
CA ARG A 32 8.42 -9.82 -10.12
C ARG A 32 7.19 -10.34 -10.85
N SER A 33 6.46 -9.48 -11.56
CA SER A 33 5.27 -9.86 -12.33
C SER A 33 5.49 -9.71 -13.84
N ALA A 34 4.89 -10.61 -14.61
CA ALA A 34 4.87 -10.61 -16.06
C ALA A 34 3.45 -10.37 -16.60
N ALA A 35 3.32 -9.41 -17.52
CA ALA A 35 2.05 -9.12 -18.18
C ALA A 35 1.55 -10.33 -19.00
N GLY A 36 0.25 -10.59 -18.95
CA GLY A 36 -0.40 -11.76 -19.55
C GLY A 36 -0.27 -13.05 -18.74
N THR A 37 0.59 -13.08 -17.72
CA THR A 37 0.78 -14.24 -16.83
C THR A 37 0.26 -13.94 -15.42
N ASP A 38 0.79 -12.90 -14.78
CA ASP A 38 0.44 -12.52 -13.41
C ASP A 38 -0.64 -11.43 -13.38
N TYR A 39 -0.63 -10.55 -14.39
CA TYR A 39 -1.62 -9.50 -14.52
C TYR A 39 -1.92 -9.18 -15.99
N ALA A 40 -3.08 -8.61 -16.27
CA ALA A 40 -3.45 -8.09 -17.58
C ALA A 40 -4.05 -6.70 -17.41
N LEU A 41 -3.82 -5.84 -18.41
CA LEU A 41 -4.36 -4.49 -18.43
C LEU A 41 -5.39 -4.38 -19.55
N HIS A 42 -6.52 -3.77 -19.24
CA HIS A 42 -7.49 -3.39 -20.25
C HIS A 42 -8.01 -1.98 -19.98
N THR A 43 -8.30 -1.23 -21.04
CA THR A 43 -8.69 0.17 -20.92
C THR A 43 -10.19 0.34 -21.06
N VAL A 44 -10.79 1.18 -20.24
CA VAL A 44 -12.22 1.53 -20.32
C VAL A 44 -12.43 3.03 -20.21
N PRO A 45 -13.46 3.60 -20.87
CA PRO A 45 -13.84 5.00 -20.69
C PRO A 45 -14.70 5.17 -19.44
N ILE A 46 -14.28 6.04 -18.51
CA ILE A 46 -15.03 6.40 -17.29
C ILE A 46 -15.02 7.92 -17.16
N GLY A 47 -16.20 8.55 -17.09
CA GLY A 47 -16.30 10.00 -16.91
C GLY A 47 -15.60 10.83 -18.00
N GLY A 48 -15.49 10.31 -19.22
CA GLY A 48 -14.78 10.96 -20.33
C GLY A 48 -13.25 10.78 -20.33
N LEU A 49 -12.70 10.02 -19.38
CA LEU A 49 -11.28 9.67 -19.31
C LEU A 49 -11.07 8.19 -19.63
N THR A 50 -9.99 7.87 -20.33
CA THR A 50 -9.54 6.48 -20.49
C THR A 50 -8.76 6.07 -19.25
N VAL A 51 -9.22 5.02 -18.57
CA VAL A 51 -8.57 4.44 -17.39
C VAL A 51 -8.10 3.03 -17.70
N SER A 52 -7.12 2.53 -16.94
CA SER A 52 -6.62 1.16 -17.06
C SER A 52 -7.13 0.31 -15.88
N LEU A 53 -7.80 -0.79 -16.17
CA LEU A 53 -8.20 -1.78 -15.18
C LEU A 53 -7.09 -2.83 -15.08
N ILE A 54 -6.78 -3.26 -13.85
CA ILE A 54 -5.76 -4.27 -13.59
C ILE A 54 -6.47 -5.57 -13.21
N ASP A 55 -6.43 -6.53 -14.13
CA ASP A 55 -6.79 -7.90 -13.86
C ASP A 55 -5.60 -8.62 -13.24
N VAL A 56 -5.82 -9.36 -12.16
CA VAL A 56 -4.73 -10.08 -11.46
C VAL A 56 -5.03 -11.56 -11.41
N HIS A 57 -4.07 -12.36 -11.82
CA HIS A 57 -4.12 -13.81 -11.68
C HIS A 57 -3.69 -14.18 -10.26
N SER A 58 -4.64 -14.63 -9.44
CA SER A 58 -4.29 -15.11 -8.10
C SER A 58 -3.58 -16.46 -8.24
N GLY A 59 -2.43 -16.65 -7.58
CA GLY A 59 -1.65 -17.89 -7.68
C GLY A 59 -2.38 -19.18 -7.24
N ALA A 60 -3.60 -19.05 -6.69
CA ALA A 60 -4.44 -20.12 -6.19
C ALA A 60 -5.80 -20.24 -6.91
N GLY A 61 -6.08 -19.45 -7.96
CA GLY A 61 -7.43 -19.39 -8.56
C GLY A 61 -7.51 -18.72 -9.92
N ASP A 62 -8.74 -18.36 -10.32
CA ASP A 62 -9.01 -17.61 -11.55
C ASP A 62 -8.59 -16.14 -11.40
N TRP A 63 -8.60 -15.43 -12.51
CA TRP A 63 -8.34 -14.01 -12.61
C TRP A 63 -9.37 -13.19 -11.85
N THR A 64 -8.90 -12.31 -10.98
CA THR A 64 -9.70 -11.24 -10.39
C THR A 64 -9.78 -10.09 -11.37
N ARG A 65 -10.99 -9.80 -11.87
CA ARG A 65 -11.24 -8.77 -12.87
C ARG A 65 -12.20 -7.70 -12.33
N PRO A 66 -11.84 -6.42 -12.31
CA PRO A 66 -12.78 -5.35 -12.00
C PRO A 66 -13.96 -5.33 -12.98
N ASP A 67 -15.18 -5.19 -12.48
CA ASP A 67 -16.38 -5.02 -13.30
C ASP A 67 -16.55 -3.52 -13.68
N PRO A 68 -16.37 -3.12 -14.96
CA PRO A 68 -16.46 -1.73 -15.37
C PRO A 68 -17.79 -1.06 -15.03
N ALA A 69 -18.88 -1.84 -14.97
CA ALA A 69 -20.22 -1.32 -14.69
C ALA A 69 -20.45 -1.00 -13.20
N LYS A 70 -19.58 -1.50 -12.31
CA LYS A 70 -19.67 -1.33 -10.85
C LYS A 70 -18.59 -0.41 -10.28
N LEU A 71 -17.77 0.20 -11.14
CA LEU A 71 -16.71 1.08 -10.67
C LEU A 71 -17.30 2.31 -10.00
N PRO A 72 -16.76 2.73 -8.84
CA PRO A 72 -17.12 4.00 -8.25
C PRO A 72 -16.71 5.14 -9.19
N ALA A 73 -17.34 6.30 -9.05
CA ALA A 73 -16.97 7.48 -9.82
C ALA A 73 -15.47 7.78 -9.66
N LEU A 74 -14.84 8.27 -10.74
CA LEU A 74 -13.45 8.72 -10.67
C LEU A 74 -13.32 9.81 -9.61
N PRO A 75 -12.35 9.69 -8.69
CA PRO A 75 -12.22 10.66 -7.63
C PRO A 75 -11.76 11.99 -8.22
N SER A 76 -12.41 13.08 -7.78
CA SER A 76 -12.16 14.42 -8.31
C SER A 76 -10.76 14.87 -7.92
N ALA A 77 -9.93 15.28 -8.88
CA ALA A 77 -8.61 15.82 -8.58
C ALA A 77 -8.76 17.11 -7.78
N SER A 78 -8.42 17.07 -6.49
CA SER A 78 -8.62 18.19 -5.55
C SER A 78 -7.61 19.33 -5.73
N SER A 79 -6.57 19.15 -6.55
CA SER A 79 -5.69 20.23 -7.00
C SER A 79 -5.04 19.91 -8.35
N PRO A 80 -4.88 20.90 -9.25
CA PRO A 80 -4.16 20.70 -10.49
C PRO A 80 -2.66 20.58 -10.19
N SER A 81 -2.16 19.35 -10.08
CA SER A 81 -0.74 19.10 -10.33
C SER A 81 -0.44 19.48 -11.79
N LYS A 82 0.66 20.20 -12.04
CA LYS A 82 1.13 20.43 -13.41
C LYS A 82 1.55 19.12 -14.09
N ASP A 83 1.92 18.13 -13.28
CA ASP A 83 2.27 16.80 -13.74
C ASP A 83 1.01 15.94 -13.89
N ALA A 84 0.81 15.38 -15.09
CA ALA A 84 -0.33 14.53 -15.40
C ALA A 84 -0.24 13.17 -14.69
N VAL A 85 -1.40 12.69 -14.24
CA VAL A 85 -1.59 11.31 -13.77
C VAL A 85 -2.48 10.55 -14.74
N GLN A 86 -2.25 9.24 -14.80
CA GLN A 86 -3.15 8.26 -15.38
C GLN A 86 -3.78 7.45 -14.25
N TRP A 87 -5.00 6.96 -14.50
CA TRP A 87 -5.76 6.23 -13.51
C TRP A 87 -5.71 4.73 -13.76
N PHE A 88 -5.40 4.00 -12.69
CA PHE A 88 -5.55 2.57 -12.62
C PHE A 88 -6.67 2.20 -11.65
N TYR A 89 -7.33 1.06 -11.89
CA TYR A 89 -8.25 0.48 -10.93
C TYR A 89 -7.90 -0.98 -10.67
N GLY A 90 -7.66 -1.31 -9.40
CA GLY A 90 -7.50 -2.68 -8.93
C GLY A 90 -8.74 -3.12 -8.16
N GLY A 91 -9.18 -4.36 -8.32
CA GLY A 91 -10.42 -4.85 -7.70
C GLY A 91 -10.49 -4.69 -6.17
N VAL A 92 -9.33 -4.75 -5.51
CA VAL A 92 -9.20 -4.59 -4.05
C VAL A 92 -8.72 -3.18 -3.67
N ALA A 93 -7.70 -2.65 -4.35
CA ALA A 93 -7.11 -1.35 -4.02
C ALA A 93 -7.95 -0.15 -4.46
N GLY A 94 -8.91 -0.35 -5.36
CA GLY A 94 -9.73 0.74 -5.92
C GLY A 94 -8.94 1.62 -6.89
N TRP A 95 -9.28 2.92 -6.92
CA TRP A 95 -8.64 3.90 -7.79
C TRP A 95 -7.22 4.24 -7.31
N MET A 96 -6.25 4.09 -8.23
CA MET A 96 -4.85 4.41 -8.02
C MET A 96 -4.43 5.49 -9.02
N ALA A 97 -3.97 6.63 -8.49
CA ALA A 97 -3.36 7.68 -9.30
C ALA A 97 -1.91 7.31 -9.58
N VAL A 98 -1.48 7.28 -10.84
CA VAL A 98 -0.10 6.90 -11.18
C VAL A 98 0.46 7.96 -12.12
N PRO A 99 1.74 8.37 -12.00
CA PRO A 99 2.31 9.33 -12.94
C PRO A 99 2.17 8.85 -14.39
N GLN A 100 1.92 9.78 -15.30
CA GLN A 100 1.75 9.48 -16.73
C GLN A 100 2.95 8.69 -17.28
N GLY A 101 2.67 7.62 -18.04
CA GLY A 101 3.70 6.82 -18.72
C GLY A 101 4.34 5.72 -17.88
N TRP A 102 4.11 5.71 -16.57
CA TRP A 102 4.59 4.66 -15.68
C TRP A 102 3.86 3.34 -15.93
N ARG A 103 4.49 2.23 -15.55
CA ARG A 103 4.01 0.87 -15.86
C ARG A 103 3.96 0.02 -14.60
N VAL A 104 3.01 -0.92 -14.57
CA VAL A 104 2.94 -1.97 -13.55
C VAL A 104 4.24 -2.77 -13.58
N GLN A 105 4.86 -2.94 -12.42
CA GLN A 105 6.02 -3.79 -12.17
C GLN A 105 5.65 -5.03 -11.36
N TYR A 106 4.65 -4.87 -10.49
CA TYR A 106 4.17 -5.91 -9.61
C TYR A 106 2.68 -5.75 -9.42
N ALA A 107 1.94 -6.84 -9.50
CA ALA A 107 0.52 -6.87 -9.18
C ALA A 107 0.19 -8.26 -8.63
N THR A 108 -0.32 -8.31 -7.41
CA THR A 108 -0.75 -9.55 -6.77
C THR A 108 -1.99 -9.33 -5.92
N ILE A 109 -2.79 -10.39 -5.81
CA ILE A 109 -3.86 -10.53 -4.83
C ILE A 109 -3.64 -11.90 -4.21
N GLY A 110 -3.30 -11.91 -2.92
CA GLY A 110 -3.12 -13.14 -2.17
C GLY A 110 -4.46 -13.77 -1.79
N VAL A 111 -4.37 -14.95 -1.18
CA VAL A 111 -5.54 -15.77 -0.82
C VAL A 111 -6.45 -15.08 0.20
N ASP A 112 -5.89 -14.23 1.06
CA ASP A 112 -6.61 -13.45 2.06
C ASP A 112 -7.11 -12.10 1.49
N ALA A 113 -7.14 -11.99 0.16
CA ALA A 113 -7.46 -10.77 -0.57
C ALA A 113 -6.54 -9.57 -0.27
N ASN A 114 -5.36 -9.81 0.33
CA ASN A 114 -4.32 -8.79 0.42
C ASN A 114 -3.81 -8.47 -0.99
N ALA A 115 -3.85 -7.20 -1.37
CA ALA A 115 -3.48 -6.76 -2.70
C ALA A 115 -2.28 -5.84 -2.64
N HIS A 116 -1.36 -6.00 -3.58
CA HIS A 116 -0.20 -5.13 -3.73
C HIS A 116 0.00 -4.84 -5.21
N TYR A 117 0.00 -3.55 -5.55
CA TYR A 117 0.24 -3.03 -6.88
C TYR A 117 1.43 -2.08 -6.83
N THR A 118 2.43 -2.32 -7.66
CA THR A 118 3.59 -1.46 -7.79
C THR A 118 3.77 -1.00 -9.22
N PHE A 119 4.08 0.27 -9.38
CA PHE A 119 4.35 0.91 -10.64
C PHE A 119 5.74 1.55 -10.59
N ALA A 120 6.45 1.57 -11.71
CA ALA A 120 7.75 2.25 -11.81
C ALA A 120 7.79 3.22 -12.97
N ALA A 121 8.73 4.16 -12.84
CA ALA A 121 9.09 5.09 -13.89
C ALA A 121 9.55 4.35 -15.16
N PRO A 122 9.36 4.94 -16.35
CA PRO A 122 9.85 4.37 -17.61
C PRO A 122 11.36 4.08 -17.61
N GLU A 123 12.13 4.90 -16.90
CA GLU A 123 13.58 4.78 -16.76
C GLU A 123 14.01 3.74 -15.69
N GLY A 124 13.04 3.11 -15.02
CA GLY A 124 13.25 2.09 -14.00
C GLY A 124 12.93 2.56 -12.58
N ALA A 125 12.77 1.60 -11.66
CA ALA A 125 12.34 1.85 -10.30
C ALA A 125 13.33 2.71 -9.47
N SER A 126 14.61 2.76 -9.84
CA SER A 126 15.59 3.67 -9.23
C SER A 126 15.29 5.15 -9.52
N SER A 127 14.56 5.45 -10.60
CA SER A 127 14.14 6.80 -10.98
C SER A 127 12.78 7.20 -10.39
N GLY A 128 12.06 6.23 -9.84
CA GLY A 128 10.79 6.45 -9.15
C GLY A 128 9.89 5.21 -9.18
N TRP A 129 9.09 5.06 -8.13
CA TRP A 129 8.10 4.00 -8.01
C TRP A 129 6.95 4.42 -7.11
N VAL A 130 5.79 3.78 -7.29
CA VAL A 130 4.65 3.92 -6.40
C VAL A 130 4.09 2.55 -6.08
N SER A 131 3.83 2.30 -4.80
CA SER A 131 3.17 1.09 -4.33
C SER A 131 1.85 1.45 -3.66
N TYR A 132 0.83 0.65 -3.94
CA TYR A 132 -0.47 0.64 -3.28
C TYR A 132 -0.69 -0.75 -2.71
N THR A 133 -0.93 -0.82 -1.40
CA THR A 133 -1.19 -2.07 -0.68
C THR A 133 -2.52 -1.95 0.06
N VAL A 134 -3.33 -3.01 0.02
CA VAL A 134 -4.52 -3.14 0.87
C VAL A 134 -4.48 -4.50 1.53
N ILE A 135 -4.58 -4.52 2.85
CA ILE A 135 -4.50 -5.72 3.69
C ILE A 135 -5.83 -5.81 4.44
N PRO A 136 -6.76 -6.68 4.01
CA PRO A 136 -7.85 -7.12 4.87
C PRO A 136 -7.22 -7.73 6.13
N ALA A 137 -7.65 -7.27 7.30
CA ALA A 137 -6.95 -7.58 8.54
C ALA A 137 -7.92 -8.04 9.62
N CYS A 138 -7.51 -9.00 10.44
CA CYS A 138 -8.16 -9.23 11.72
C CYS A 138 -7.89 -8.04 12.66
N GLU A 139 -8.64 -7.89 13.76
CA GLU A 139 -8.45 -6.76 14.69
C GLU A 139 -7.03 -6.72 15.27
N GLU A 140 -6.51 -7.85 15.71
CA GLU A 140 -5.12 -7.97 16.21
C GLU A 140 -4.09 -7.68 15.10
N CYS A 141 -4.33 -8.18 13.89
CA CYS A 141 -3.49 -7.97 12.71
C CYS A 141 -3.42 -6.48 12.36
N LEU A 142 -4.56 -5.79 12.39
CA LEU A 142 -4.67 -4.36 12.13
C LEU A 142 -3.89 -3.57 13.19
N LEU A 143 -4.07 -3.92 14.46
CA LEU A 143 -3.37 -3.27 15.58
C LEU A 143 -1.86 -3.46 15.49
N GLN A 144 -1.40 -4.68 15.14
CA GLN A 144 0.01 -4.99 14.96
C GLN A 144 0.64 -4.21 13.80
N GLU A 145 -0.04 -4.10 12.66
CA GLU A 145 0.46 -3.35 11.50
C GLU A 145 0.38 -1.82 11.71
N ALA A 146 -0.58 -1.36 12.51
CA ALA A 146 -0.77 0.06 12.84
C ALA A 146 0.06 0.54 14.04
N GLU A 147 0.68 -0.37 14.79
CA GLU A 147 1.46 -0.07 15.98
C GLU A 147 2.58 0.94 15.65
N GLY A 148 2.68 2.01 16.45
CA GLY A 148 3.68 3.06 16.26
C GLY A 148 3.40 4.02 15.10
N LEU A 149 2.31 3.83 14.36
CA LEU A 149 1.92 4.66 13.21
C LEU A 149 0.62 5.42 13.47
N LEU A 150 -0.41 4.71 13.95
CA LEU A 150 -1.72 5.28 14.28
C LEU A 150 -1.89 5.41 15.81
N PRO A 151 -2.50 6.50 16.31
CA PRO A 151 -2.76 6.68 17.74
C PRO A 151 -3.60 5.54 18.32
N GLY A 152 -3.27 5.11 19.54
CA GLY A 152 -4.04 4.11 20.29
C GLY A 152 -3.82 2.65 19.88
N ALA A 153 -3.09 2.37 18.79
CA ALA A 153 -2.92 1.00 18.29
C ALA A 153 -2.07 0.15 19.24
N GLY A 154 -0.96 0.72 19.72
CA GLY A 154 -0.07 0.04 20.67
C GLY A 154 -0.74 -0.19 22.03
N GLU A 155 -1.47 0.80 22.55
CA GLU A 155 -2.21 0.66 23.80
C GLU A 155 -3.31 -0.41 23.70
N GLN A 156 -4.06 -0.42 22.59
CA GLN A 156 -5.09 -1.44 22.32
C GLN A 156 -4.48 -2.83 22.19
N LEU A 157 -3.35 -2.97 21.49
CA LEU A 157 -2.64 -4.24 21.35
C LEU A 157 -2.11 -4.73 22.70
N GLY A 158 -1.44 -3.86 23.47
CA GLY A 158 -0.92 -4.14 24.80
C GLY A 158 -2.01 -4.40 25.85
N SER A 159 -3.24 -3.94 25.66
CA SER A 159 -4.36 -4.30 26.54
C SER A 159 -4.85 -5.74 26.37
N ARG A 160 -4.48 -6.40 25.25
CA ARG A 160 -4.92 -7.77 24.91
C ARG A 160 -3.93 -8.85 25.34
N HIS A 161 -2.69 -8.48 25.68
CA HIS A 161 -1.58 -9.39 26.01
C HIS A 161 -0.63 -8.75 27.03
N ASP A 162 0.14 -9.52 27.82
CA ASP A 162 1.21 -9.02 28.70
C ASP A 162 2.44 -8.54 27.88
N VAL A 163 2.30 -7.45 27.12
CA VAL A 163 3.34 -6.99 26.16
C VAL A 163 4.24 -5.89 26.77
N PRO A 164 5.56 -5.91 26.51
CA PRO A 164 6.51 -4.84 26.85
C PRO A 164 6.08 -3.47 26.30
N PRO A 165 6.63 -2.35 26.84
CA PRO A 165 6.16 -1.01 26.52
C PRO A 165 6.26 -0.65 25.03
N ILE A 166 5.30 0.16 24.60
CA ILE A 166 5.12 0.71 23.26
C ILE A 166 6.43 1.36 22.78
N LEU A 167 7.02 0.82 21.72
CA LEU A 167 8.14 1.42 21.01
C LEU A 167 7.60 2.21 19.81
N LEU A 168 7.44 3.53 19.99
CA LEU A 168 7.08 4.40 18.89
C LEU A 168 8.12 4.33 17.76
N GLY A 169 7.69 3.82 16.60
CA GLY A 169 8.06 4.36 15.29
C GLY A 169 9.56 4.46 14.97
N GLN A 170 10.38 3.48 15.34
CA GLN A 170 11.67 3.33 14.69
C GLN A 170 11.46 2.69 13.33
N THR A 171 11.05 3.50 12.35
CA THR A 171 11.11 3.12 10.95
C THR A 171 12.55 3.26 10.46
N ASN A 172 13.01 2.30 9.67
CA ASN A 172 14.26 2.41 8.94
C ASN A 172 13.93 2.54 7.45
N PRO A 173 14.31 3.65 6.78
CA PRO A 173 15.00 4.84 7.29
C PRO A 173 14.16 5.71 8.22
N VAL A 174 14.86 6.53 9.01
CA VAL A 174 14.25 7.52 9.91
C VAL A 174 13.42 8.54 9.11
N MET A 175 12.19 8.79 9.58
CA MET A 175 11.28 9.78 9.00
C MET A 175 11.87 11.19 9.01
N SER A 176 11.79 11.88 7.86
CA SER A 176 12.12 13.30 7.77
C SER A 176 10.95 14.20 8.19
N TRP A 177 9.73 13.66 8.18
CA TRP A 177 8.50 14.33 8.59
C TRP A 177 7.41 13.29 8.85
N GLN A 178 6.55 13.61 9.82
CA GLN A 178 5.33 12.89 10.15
C GLN A 178 4.25 13.94 10.39
N SER A 179 3.10 13.82 9.73
CA SER A 179 1.91 14.59 10.11
C SER A 179 1.26 13.92 11.31
N ARG A 180 0.66 14.72 12.20
CA ARG A 180 -0.11 14.21 13.35
C ARG A 180 -1.15 13.21 12.84
N PRO A 181 -0.97 11.91 13.13
CA PRO A 181 -1.90 10.93 12.66
C PRO A 181 -3.21 11.09 13.44
N ASP A 182 -4.34 10.96 12.76
CA ASP A 182 -5.62 10.73 13.42
C ASP A 182 -5.81 9.22 13.60
N ASP A 183 -6.89 8.81 14.27
CA ASP A 183 -7.15 7.40 14.59
C ASP A 183 -7.29 6.49 13.36
N CYS A 184 -7.37 7.05 12.13
CA CYS A 184 -7.42 6.29 10.89
C CYS A 184 -6.22 6.52 9.98
N THR A 185 -5.55 7.68 10.02
CA THR A 185 -4.62 8.08 8.96
C THR A 185 -3.30 8.57 9.53
N ALA A 186 -2.20 8.12 8.95
CA ALA A 186 -0.86 8.66 9.17
C ALA A 186 -0.18 9.02 7.85
N LEU A 187 0.50 10.16 7.82
CA LEU A 187 1.26 10.63 6.66
C LEU A 187 2.73 10.78 7.01
N PHE A 188 3.59 10.32 6.12
CA PHE A 188 5.02 10.24 6.35
C PHE A 188 5.83 10.73 5.15
N ARG A 189 7.05 11.20 5.43
CA ARG A 189 8.02 11.50 4.38
C ARG A 189 9.41 11.01 4.73
N TYR A 190 10.03 10.31 3.79
CA TYR A 190 11.36 9.72 3.91
C TYR A 190 12.27 10.14 2.77
N ARG A 191 13.57 9.90 2.92
CA ARG A 191 14.58 10.05 1.87
C ARG A 191 15.27 8.71 1.63
N THR A 192 15.34 8.29 0.37
CA THR A 192 16.00 7.04 -0.02
C THR A 192 16.62 7.17 -1.41
N GLY A 193 17.90 6.84 -1.57
CA GLY A 193 18.53 6.72 -2.90
C GLY A 193 18.36 7.90 -3.87
N GLY A 194 18.24 9.15 -3.38
CA GLY A 194 17.99 10.34 -4.21
C GLY A 194 16.50 10.63 -4.49
N LEU A 195 15.59 9.77 -4.04
CA LEU A 195 14.15 9.95 -4.05
C LEU A 195 13.65 10.47 -2.69
N THR A 196 12.55 11.21 -2.74
CA THR A 196 11.71 11.50 -1.59
C THR A 196 10.51 10.56 -1.65
N VAL A 197 10.28 9.82 -0.56
CA VAL A 197 9.11 8.93 -0.44
C VAL A 197 8.06 9.64 0.39
N HIS A 198 6.88 9.88 -0.19
CA HIS A 198 5.69 10.32 0.52
C HIS A 198 4.82 9.09 0.75
N ALA A 199 4.37 8.87 1.97
CA ALA A 199 3.58 7.70 2.30
C ALA A 199 2.33 8.05 3.11
N ALA A 200 1.30 7.22 2.94
CA ALA A 200 0.07 7.27 3.71
C ALA A 200 -0.27 5.86 4.19
N VAL A 201 -0.66 5.75 5.45
CA VAL A 201 -1.18 4.53 6.06
C VAL A 201 -2.57 4.84 6.60
N LEU A 202 -3.57 4.06 6.20
CA LEU A 202 -4.98 4.29 6.46
C LEU A 202 -5.64 3.03 7.02
N SER A 203 -6.38 3.16 8.11
CA SER A 203 -7.29 2.15 8.64
C SER A 203 -8.72 2.41 8.14
N SER A 204 -9.46 1.33 7.88
CA SER A 204 -10.87 1.40 7.49
C SER A 204 -11.80 1.85 8.63
N VAL A 205 -11.37 1.71 9.88
CA VAL A 205 -12.07 2.18 11.08
C VAL A 205 -11.11 2.91 12.03
N PRO A 206 -11.59 3.87 12.83
CA PRO A 206 -10.77 4.47 13.88
C PRO A 206 -10.27 3.39 14.85
N VAL A 207 -8.98 3.41 15.18
CA VAL A 207 -8.40 2.46 16.14
C VAL A 207 -9.13 2.50 17.50
N ALA A 208 -9.55 3.68 17.95
CA ALA A 208 -10.33 3.84 19.17
C ALA A 208 -11.73 3.20 19.12
N ALA A 209 -12.27 2.93 17.93
CA ALA A 209 -13.61 2.39 17.71
C ALA A 209 -13.64 0.88 17.48
N LEU A 210 -12.49 0.19 17.50
CA LEU A 210 -12.40 -1.26 17.22
C LEU A 210 -13.28 -2.12 18.14
N ALA A 211 -13.42 -1.73 19.41
CA ALA A 211 -14.25 -2.41 20.40
C ALA A 211 -15.73 -2.56 20.01
N THR A 212 -16.18 -1.80 19.00
CA THR A 212 -17.55 -1.92 18.48
C THR A 212 -17.77 -3.19 17.65
N GLY A 213 -16.72 -3.83 17.13
CA GLY A 213 -16.81 -5.05 16.31
C GLY A 213 -17.53 -4.85 14.97
N LYS A 214 -17.59 -3.60 14.50
CA LYS A 214 -18.49 -3.14 13.44
C LYS A 214 -17.68 -2.66 12.22
N GLY A 215 -17.93 -3.26 11.06
CA GLY A 215 -17.30 -2.89 9.77
C GLY A 215 -16.25 -3.89 9.27
N ALA A 216 -15.87 -3.76 8.00
CA ALA A 216 -14.74 -4.51 7.45
C ALA A 216 -13.43 -3.86 7.91
N LEU A 217 -12.53 -4.67 8.46
CA LEU A 217 -11.23 -4.24 8.93
C LEU A 217 -10.21 -4.39 7.80
N ALA A 218 -9.56 -3.28 7.46
CA ALA A 218 -8.49 -3.27 6.48
C ALA A 218 -7.51 -2.14 6.78
N LEU A 219 -6.24 -2.40 6.51
CA LEU A 219 -5.20 -1.39 6.42
C LEU A 219 -4.87 -1.15 4.95
N ALA A 220 -4.71 0.11 4.56
CA ALA A 220 -4.35 0.50 3.22
C ALA A 220 -3.16 1.45 3.26
N GLU A 221 -2.22 1.23 2.34
CA GLU A 221 -0.97 1.95 2.32
C GLU A 221 -0.62 2.41 0.92
N ALA A 222 -0.08 3.62 0.83
CA ALA A 222 0.51 4.13 -0.39
C ALA A 222 1.92 4.62 -0.08
N TYR A 223 2.88 4.23 -0.91
CA TYR A 223 4.26 4.72 -0.89
C TYR A 223 4.59 5.28 -2.26
N VAL A 224 4.86 6.59 -2.33
CA VAL A 224 5.14 7.32 -3.58
C VAL A 224 6.58 7.83 -3.52
N ALA A 225 7.49 7.14 -4.21
CA ALA A 225 8.89 7.49 -4.30
C ALA A 225 9.19 8.24 -5.59
N LEU A 226 9.43 9.56 -5.48
CA LEU A 226 9.67 10.45 -6.60
C LEU A 226 10.92 11.31 -6.36
N PRO A 227 11.58 11.82 -7.42
CA PRO A 227 12.60 12.85 -7.25
C PRO A 227 12.03 14.05 -6.48
N GLY A 228 12.84 14.70 -5.64
CA GLY A 228 12.36 15.79 -4.78
C GLY A 228 11.69 16.95 -5.53
N ALA A 229 12.07 17.18 -6.80
CA ALA A 229 11.43 18.18 -7.67
C ALA A 229 9.94 17.89 -7.97
N LYS A 230 9.48 16.64 -7.77
CA LYS A 230 8.09 16.19 -7.97
C LYS A 230 7.33 16.01 -6.66
N SER A 231 7.75 16.67 -5.57
CA SER A 231 7.08 16.59 -4.26
C SER A 231 5.58 16.92 -4.34
N ALA A 232 5.18 17.93 -5.13
CA ALA A 232 3.78 18.31 -5.27
C ALA A 232 2.92 17.20 -5.91
N LEU A 233 3.48 16.44 -6.85
CA LEU A 233 2.82 15.27 -7.43
C LEU A 233 2.70 14.14 -6.39
N ALA A 234 3.74 13.92 -5.58
CA ALA A 234 3.72 12.94 -4.51
C ALA A 234 2.65 13.26 -3.47
N ASP A 235 2.57 14.53 -3.04
CA ASP A 235 1.54 15.04 -2.12
C ASP A 235 0.14 14.89 -2.71
N PHE A 236 -0.05 15.22 -3.99
CA PHE A 236 -1.32 15.00 -4.68
C PHE A 236 -1.73 13.52 -4.64
N MET A 237 -0.83 12.60 -4.99
CA MET A 237 -1.12 11.16 -5.03
C MET A 237 -1.48 10.60 -3.65
N VAL A 238 -0.74 10.98 -2.61
CA VAL A 238 -0.99 10.57 -1.22
C VAL A 238 -2.31 11.15 -0.69
N ASN A 239 -2.57 12.44 -0.92
CA ASN A 239 -3.83 13.07 -0.52
C ASN A 239 -5.02 12.43 -1.23
N GLN A 240 -4.86 12.09 -2.51
CA GLN A 240 -5.90 11.44 -3.29
C GLN A 240 -6.19 10.02 -2.80
N PHE A 241 -5.15 9.27 -2.46
CA PHE A 241 -5.30 7.97 -1.82
C PHE A 241 -6.11 8.09 -0.52
N SER A 242 -5.80 9.10 0.31
CA SER A 242 -6.55 9.33 1.56
C SER A 242 -8.01 9.73 1.40
N GLN A 243 -8.39 10.28 0.24
CA GLN A 243 -9.77 10.63 -0.06
C GLN A 243 -10.54 9.45 -0.66
N THR A 244 -9.84 8.55 -1.35
CA THR A 244 -10.42 7.43 -2.09
C THR A 244 -10.66 6.23 -1.17
N PHE A 245 -9.68 5.90 -0.33
CA PHE A 245 -9.90 4.97 0.76
C PHE A 245 -10.73 5.71 1.80
N ALA A 246 -11.93 5.22 2.13
CA ALA A 246 -12.85 5.87 3.04
C ALA A 246 -12.33 5.83 4.49
N ALA A 247 -11.16 6.41 4.75
CA ALA A 247 -10.64 6.59 6.10
C ALA A 247 -11.66 7.41 6.89
N CYS A 248 -12.08 6.83 8.02
CA CYS A 248 -12.93 7.45 9.03
C CYS A 248 -14.35 7.86 8.60
N ARG A 249 -14.84 7.53 7.38
CA ARG A 249 -16.22 7.83 6.98
C ARG A 249 -17.08 6.57 6.95
N SER A 250 -17.56 6.14 8.13
CA SER A 250 -18.90 5.59 8.15
C SER A 250 -19.87 6.78 8.19
N PRO A 251 -20.55 7.15 7.09
CA PRO A 251 -21.57 8.21 7.12
C PRO A 251 -22.73 7.86 8.06
N ASP A 252 -22.88 6.58 8.40
CA ASP A 252 -23.74 6.09 9.47
C ASP A 252 -22.83 5.61 10.62
N GLY A 253 -22.51 6.45 11.61
CA GLY A 253 -22.21 5.86 12.92
C GLY A 253 -23.26 4.77 13.16
N TRP A 254 -22.84 3.53 13.43
CA TRP A 254 -23.79 2.41 13.38
C TRP A 254 -24.98 2.76 14.25
N LYS A 255 -26.16 2.82 13.63
CA LYS A 255 -27.40 3.02 14.37
C LYS A 255 -27.49 1.92 15.43
N ASP A 256 -27.77 2.35 16.66
CA ASP A 256 -27.90 1.51 17.86
C ASP A 256 -28.80 0.30 17.63
#